data_AF-A0A5D6XU29-F1
#
_entry.id   AF-A0A5D6XU29-F1
#
_cell.length_a   1.000
_cell.length_b   1.000
_cell.length_c   1.000
_cell.angle_alpha   90.00
_cell.angle_beta   90.00
_cell.angle_gamma   90.00
#
_symmetry.space_group_name_H-M   'P 1'
#
loop_
_entity.id
_entity.type
_entity.pdbx_description
1 polymer ?
#
loop_
_entity_poly.entity_id
_entity_poly.type
_entity_poly.pdbx_seq_one_letter_code
_entity_poly.pdbx_strand_id
1 'polypeptide(L)'
;MAVAIASAVPLEQKRVPLSELDPAVAGAFPVVVERQVGVDVSALQRRIRAEGEQLWDPSHQKDNVPIQRAGHDKWGIGKVVFVFCDDYISRVYTFPWFHAWKAELEPVFQQIQIPLERVIRCILAIMPPGAVVPVHHDTGAWVAQSHRMHIPIFTDPSVAFEVGANEQSMARYDFRQGNLYELNNASKHRVHNHWDQHRVHLIFDYVEPDVPLAHLELSPDMVLHQTRRTLDLSTDYGARPAPSFMVIGAQKAGTTSLYDYITQHDLAVPAKRKETHYFDWRWNAALPPSGTPEGDAAHCAYYLNFYEKDVLLKCPSLLSGEATPSYLLGGSLVINRLQHVVPHCRKILAILRDPVERAYSHYCMTADTAGTAEQLRNRGHQHLAGRSFEQIVDAELQELSELGVHPDMDFDAFDECVLRARAAFTHGAHSYVLRGLYVLQLAGWLRAFGAENVLLLTLDEMKTSEGLHTTMAKVFEFLELPPHRIEDVSAKNTRKYDPLAPATREKLAAFYAPYNQKLGALLGRELNW
;
A
#
# COMPACT_ATOMS: atom_id res chain seq x y z
N MET A 1 -45.91 14.62 3.75
CA MET A 1 -45.52 13.85 4.95
C MET A 1 -44.08 13.43 4.76
N ALA A 2 -43.17 13.85 5.64
CA ALA A 2 -41.82 13.31 5.64
C ALA A 2 -41.91 11.82 5.95
N VAL A 3 -41.56 10.97 4.99
CA VAL A 3 -41.45 9.53 5.20
C VAL A 3 -40.26 9.35 6.14
N ALA A 4 -40.47 8.76 7.31
CA ALA A 4 -39.39 8.45 8.23
C ALA A 4 -38.47 7.43 7.54
N ILE A 5 -37.26 7.87 7.16
CA ILE A 5 -36.22 6.99 6.63
C ILE A 5 -35.79 6.08 7.79
N ALA A 6 -35.91 4.76 7.62
CA ALA A 6 -35.40 3.82 8.62
C ALA A 6 -33.89 4.02 8.86
N SER A 7 -33.42 3.78 10.08
CA SER A 7 -32.01 3.94 10.45
C SER A 7 -31.09 3.10 9.56
N ALA A 8 -30.04 3.71 9.01
CA ALA A 8 -29.06 3.05 8.16
C ALA A 8 -28.35 1.88 8.88
N VAL A 9 -27.75 0.96 8.12
CA VAL A 9 -26.81 -0.02 8.68
C VAL A 9 -25.55 0.73 9.13
N PRO A 10 -25.18 0.72 10.42
CA PRO A 10 -24.02 1.46 10.90
C PRO A 10 -22.71 0.94 10.27
N LEU A 11 -21.85 1.85 9.81
CA LEU A 11 -20.62 1.50 9.08
C LEU A 11 -19.60 0.76 9.95
N GLU A 12 -19.55 1.04 11.25
CA GLU A 12 -18.68 0.35 12.20
C GLU A 12 -18.94 -1.15 12.29
N GLN A 13 -20.17 -1.58 11.99
CA GLN A 13 -20.58 -2.99 11.97
C GLN A 13 -20.06 -3.74 10.74
N LYS A 14 -19.57 -3.01 9.73
CA LYS A 14 -19.08 -3.54 8.45
C LYS A 14 -17.55 -3.68 8.40
N ARG A 15 -16.85 -3.30 9.49
CA ARG A 15 -15.36 -3.32 9.56
C ARG A 15 -14.76 -4.72 9.44
N VAL A 16 -15.53 -5.73 9.83
CA VAL A 16 -15.15 -7.14 9.78
C VAL A 16 -16.34 -7.91 9.20
N PRO A 17 -16.12 -8.90 8.32
CA PRO A 17 -17.21 -9.75 7.85
C PRO A 17 -17.99 -10.34 9.02
N LEU A 18 -19.33 -10.30 8.97
CA LEU A 18 -20.16 -10.76 10.09
C LEU A 18 -19.92 -12.23 10.43
N SER A 19 -19.47 -13.04 9.47
CA SER A 19 -19.13 -14.45 9.66
C SER A 19 -17.88 -14.68 10.52
N GLU A 20 -17.07 -13.65 10.76
CA GLU A 20 -15.86 -13.70 11.59
C GLU A 20 -16.09 -13.15 13.01
N LEU A 21 -17.26 -12.56 13.27
CA LEU A 21 -17.64 -12.07 14.58
C LEU A 21 -18.21 -13.21 15.44
N ASP A 22 -18.22 -13.00 16.76
CA ASP A 22 -18.98 -13.87 17.67
C ASP A 22 -20.46 -13.93 17.23
N PRO A 23 -21.08 -15.12 17.15
CA PRO A 23 -22.45 -15.26 16.64
C PRO A 23 -23.49 -14.42 17.39
N ALA A 24 -23.32 -14.17 18.68
CA ALA A 24 -24.25 -13.34 19.45
C ALA A 24 -24.12 -11.86 19.07
N VAL A 25 -22.90 -11.40 18.78
CA VAL A 25 -22.64 -10.04 18.29
C VAL A 25 -23.15 -9.89 16.86
N ALA A 26 -22.80 -10.83 15.98
CA ALA A 26 -23.20 -10.81 14.58
C ALA A 26 -24.73 -10.86 14.40
N GLY A 27 -25.42 -11.67 15.23
CA GLY A 27 -26.88 -11.79 15.20
C GLY A 27 -27.63 -10.55 15.68
N ALA A 28 -26.98 -9.60 16.34
CA ALA A 28 -27.57 -8.34 16.75
C ALA A 28 -27.55 -7.27 15.65
N PHE A 29 -26.73 -7.46 14.59
CA PHE A 29 -26.57 -6.49 13.53
C PHE A 29 -27.62 -6.70 12.43
N PRO A 30 -28.26 -5.62 11.90
CA PRO A 30 -29.16 -5.74 10.77
C PRO A 30 -28.41 -6.23 9.54
N VAL A 31 -28.97 -7.22 8.84
CA VAL A 31 -28.42 -7.74 7.58
C VAL A 31 -29.07 -7.11 6.34
N VAL A 32 -30.33 -6.69 6.45
CA VAL A 32 -31.09 -5.93 5.44
C VAL A 32 -31.97 -4.91 6.16
N VAL A 33 -32.02 -3.67 5.65
CA VAL A 33 -32.92 -2.62 6.14
C VAL A 33 -33.75 -2.09 4.97
N GLU A 34 -35.08 -2.11 5.08
CA GLU A 34 -35.95 -1.39 4.13
C GLU A 34 -35.93 0.11 4.48
N ARG A 35 -35.31 0.92 3.62
CA ARG A 35 -35.10 2.36 3.87
C ARG A 35 -36.31 3.19 3.44
N GLN A 36 -36.96 2.79 2.35
CA GLN A 36 -38.10 3.50 1.77
C GLN A 36 -38.93 2.59 0.87
N VAL A 37 -40.23 2.80 0.81
CA VAL A 37 -41.16 2.09 -0.08
C VAL A 37 -41.72 3.02 -1.16
N GLY A 38 -42.05 2.47 -2.32
CA GLY A 38 -42.76 3.22 -3.37
C GLY A 38 -41.92 4.28 -4.08
N VAL A 39 -40.63 4.03 -4.31
CA VAL A 39 -39.77 4.81 -5.20
C VAL A 39 -40.26 4.62 -6.64
N ASP A 40 -40.50 5.73 -7.35
CA ASP A 40 -40.95 5.70 -8.74
C ASP A 40 -39.78 5.34 -9.68
N VAL A 41 -39.79 4.10 -10.14
CA VAL A 41 -38.81 3.56 -11.08
C VAL A 41 -39.33 3.50 -12.52
N SER A 42 -40.50 4.10 -12.81
CA SER A 42 -41.19 3.93 -14.09
C SER A 42 -40.39 4.46 -15.29
N ALA A 43 -39.60 5.53 -15.10
CA ALA A 43 -38.74 6.08 -16.13
C ALA A 43 -37.63 5.09 -16.52
N LEU A 44 -36.95 4.51 -15.53
CA LEU A 44 -35.95 3.45 -15.74
C LEU A 44 -36.57 2.23 -16.43
N GLN A 45 -37.74 1.80 -15.99
CA GLN A 45 -38.43 0.66 -16.59
C GLN A 45 -38.79 0.89 -18.07
N ARG A 46 -39.28 2.08 -18.42
CA ARG A 46 -39.59 2.44 -19.82
C ARG A 46 -38.34 2.39 -20.67
N ARG A 47 -37.23 3.00 -20.21
CA ARG A 47 -35.98 3.01 -20.96
C ARG A 47 -35.38 1.62 -21.14
N ILE A 48 -35.28 0.83 -20.07
CA ILE A 48 -34.74 -0.53 -20.14
C ILE A 48 -35.54 -1.40 -21.12
N ARG A 49 -36.87 -1.29 -21.14
CA ARG A 49 -37.72 -2.02 -22.11
C ARG A 49 -37.51 -1.55 -23.54
N ALA A 50 -37.26 -0.26 -23.76
CA ALA A 50 -37.04 0.31 -25.07
C ALA A 50 -35.70 -0.14 -25.68
N GLU A 51 -34.63 -0.18 -24.87
CA GLU A 51 -33.30 -0.63 -25.29
C GLU A 51 -33.20 -2.15 -25.46
N GLY A 52 -33.97 -2.91 -24.68
CA GLY A 52 -34.04 -4.37 -24.78
C GLY A 52 -32.73 -5.07 -24.36
N GLU A 53 -32.43 -6.20 -25.00
CA GLU A 53 -31.26 -7.04 -24.65
C GLU A 53 -29.92 -6.38 -25.01
N GLN A 54 -29.90 -5.51 -26.02
CA GLN A 54 -28.69 -4.83 -26.50
C GLN A 54 -28.05 -3.95 -25.42
N LEU A 55 -28.85 -3.42 -24.48
CA LEU A 55 -28.37 -2.63 -23.34
C LEU A 55 -27.28 -3.34 -22.53
N TRP A 56 -27.36 -4.67 -22.46
CA TRP A 56 -26.55 -5.49 -21.56
C TRP A 56 -25.36 -6.15 -22.23
N ASP A 57 -25.28 -6.08 -23.56
CA ASP A 57 -24.17 -6.62 -24.33
C ASP A 57 -23.01 -5.60 -24.36
N PRO A 58 -21.83 -5.92 -23.80
CA PRO A 58 -20.68 -5.03 -23.82
C PRO A 58 -20.28 -4.56 -25.22
N SER A 59 -20.58 -5.35 -26.27
CA SER A 59 -20.27 -4.97 -27.65
C SER A 59 -21.14 -3.82 -28.17
N HIS A 60 -22.27 -3.53 -27.51
CA HIS A 60 -23.18 -2.44 -27.83
C HIS A 60 -22.98 -1.20 -26.94
N GLN A 61 -22.23 -1.30 -25.84
CA GLN A 61 -21.92 -0.19 -24.92
C GLN A 61 -20.73 0.67 -25.38
N LYS A 62 -20.62 0.95 -26.70
CA LYS A 62 -19.39 1.53 -27.31
C LYS A 62 -19.16 3.01 -27.00
N ASP A 63 -20.21 3.74 -26.68
CA ASP A 63 -20.20 5.14 -26.28
C ASP A 63 -20.09 5.31 -24.76
N ASN A 64 -19.94 4.19 -24.03
CA ASN A 64 -19.54 4.16 -22.64
C ASN A 64 -18.08 3.69 -22.50
N VAL A 65 -17.51 3.83 -21.30
CA VAL A 65 -16.13 3.38 -21.04
C VAL A 65 -16.12 1.90 -20.65
N PRO A 66 -15.37 1.03 -21.35
CA PRO A 66 -15.25 -0.36 -20.96
C PRO A 66 -14.38 -0.50 -19.70
N ILE A 67 -14.81 -1.36 -18.77
CA ILE A 67 -14.00 -1.78 -17.62
C ILE A 67 -13.41 -3.15 -17.93
N GLN A 68 -12.12 -3.21 -18.24
CA GLN A 68 -11.43 -4.48 -18.48
C GLN A 68 -11.04 -5.11 -17.13
N ARG A 69 -11.41 -6.38 -16.92
CA ARG A 69 -11.04 -7.14 -15.71
C ARG A 69 -10.13 -8.31 -16.07
N ALA A 70 -9.09 -8.53 -15.28
CA ALA A 70 -8.25 -9.73 -15.38
C ALA A 70 -9.02 -10.96 -14.83
N GLY A 71 -9.84 -11.58 -15.68
CA GLY A 71 -10.55 -12.82 -15.38
C GLY A 71 -12.00 -12.65 -14.92
N HIS A 72 -12.92 -13.21 -15.73
CA HIS A 72 -14.34 -13.51 -15.47
C HIS A 72 -15.39 -12.39 -15.59
N ASP A 73 -16.29 -12.60 -16.55
CA ASP A 73 -17.74 -12.37 -16.44
C ASP A 73 -18.47 -13.73 -16.24
N LYS A 74 -18.01 -14.54 -15.27
CA LYS A 74 -18.35 -15.98 -15.19
C LYS A 74 -19.79 -16.32 -14.81
N TRP A 75 -20.60 -15.36 -14.36
CA TRP A 75 -21.94 -15.64 -13.82
C TRP A 75 -23.08 -15.20 -14.75
N GLY A 76 -22.76 -14.71 -15.96
CA GLY A 76 -23.79 -14.31 -16.94
C GLY A 76 -24.63 -13.11 -16.52
N ILE A 77 -24.13 -12.28 -15.59
CA ILE A 77 -24.80 -11.08 -15.09
C ILE A 77 -24.34 -9.91 -15.94
N GLY A 78 -25.26 -9.35 -16.73
CA GLY A 78 -25.02 -8.13 -17.49
C GLY A 78 -25.06 -6.90 -16.57
N LYS A 79 -24.37 -5.83 -16.96
CA LYS A 79 -24.36 -4.59 -16.19
C LYS A 79 -24.23 -3.37 -17.06
N VAL A 80 -24.79 -2.27 -16.58
CA VAL A 80 -24.53 -0.91 -17.06
C VAL A 80 -23.88 -0.14 -15.92
N VAL A 81 -22.76 0.51 -16.18
CA VAL A 81 -22.02 1.27 -15.17
C VAL A 81 -22.18 2.77 -15.42
N PHE A 82 -22.60 3.48 -14.38
CA PHE A 82 -22.75 4.93 -14.39
C PHE A 82 -21.68 5.62 -13.54
N VAL A 83 -21.41 5.08 -12.37
CA VAL A 83 -20.39 5.59 -11.45
C VAL A 83 -19.62 4.40 -10.88
N PHE A 84 -18.30 4.53 -10.72
CA PHE A 84 -17.51 3.47 -10.11
C PHE A 84 -16.28 4.03 -9.40
N CYS A 85 -15.85 3.36 -8.35
CA CYS A 85 -14.57 3.62 -7.67
C CYS A 85 -13.85 2.30 -7.42
N ASP A 86 -12.59 2.39 -7.02
CA ASP A 86 -11.79 1.22 -6.69
C ASP A 86 -12.05 0.72 -5.27
N ASP A 87 -11.16 -0.11 -4.72
CA ASP A 87 -11.31 -0.65 -3.38
C ASP A 87 -11.06 0.39 -2.27
N TYR A 88 -10.20 1.37 -2.56
CA TYR A 88 -9.73 2.36 -1.61
C TYR A 88 -10.44 3.72 -1.75
N ILE A 89 -11.41 3.82 -2.66
CA ILE A 89 -12.12 5.06 -3.00
C ILE A 89 -11.10 6.15 -3.41
N SER A 90 -10.04 5.76 -4.11
CA SER A 90 -8.96 6.69 -4.51
C SER A 90 -9.46 7.78 -5.46
N ARG A 91 -10.41 7.41 -6.31
CA ARG A 91 -11.10 8.27 -7.27
C ARG A 91 -12.47 7.70 -7.60
N VAL A 92 -13.44 8.59 -7.79
CA VAL A 92 -14.79 8.28 -8.24
C VAL A 92 -14.90 8.64 -9.71
N TYR A 93 -15.13 7.64 -10.55
CA TYR A 93 -15.22 7.78 -11.99
C TYR A 93 -16.68 7.92 -12.42
N THR A 94 -17.01 9.04 -13.06
CA THR A 94 -18.31 9.24 -13.72
C THR A 94 -18.21 8.77 -15.17
N PHE A 95 -19.08 7.83 -15.56
CA PHE A 95 -19.10 7.27 -16.90
C PHE A 95 -19.99 8.12 -17.82
N PRO A 96 -19.72 8.21 -19.14
CA PRO A 96 -20.54 8.98 -20.08
C PRO A 96 -22.05 8.70 -19.98
N TRP A 97 -22.41 7.44 -19.74
CA TRP A 97 -23.80 7.04 -19.63
C TRP A 97 -24.52 7.55 -18.38
N PHE A 98 -23.80 8.00 -17.34
CA PHE A 98 -24.43 8.71 -16.22
C PHE A 98 -25.18 9.95 -16.71
N HIS A 99 -24.55 10.74 -17.59
CA HIS A 99 -25.18 11.93 -18.19
C HIS A 99 -26.30 11.56 -19.15
N ALA A 100 -26.09 10.53 -19.97
CA ALA A 100 -27.10 10.05 -20.91
C ALA A 100 -28.36 9.51 -20.20
N TRP A 101 -28.23 8.99 -18.97
CA TRP A 101 -29.31 8.45 -18.13
C TRP A 101 -29.74 9.38 -17.00
N LYS A 102 -29.27 10.63 -17.00
CA LYS A 102 -29.53 11.56 -15.90
C LYS A 102 -31.02 11.82 -15.70
N ALA A 103 -31.79 11.93 -16.78
CA ALA A 103 -33.24 12.19 -16.72
C ALA A 103 -34.03 11.07 -16.02
N GLU A 104 -33.54 9.83 -16.04
CA GLU A 104 -34.14 8.69 -15.37
C GLU A 104 -33.59 8.46 -13.95
N LEU A 105 -32.31 8.77 -13.72
CA LEU A 105 -31.65 8.56 -12.43
C LEU A 105 -31.95 9.68 -11.43
N GLU A 106 -31.85 10.94 -11.85
CA GLU A 106 -31.95 12.09 -10.96
C GLU A 106 -33.28 12.15 -10.17
N PRO A 107 -34.47 11.88 -10.76
CA PRO A 107 -35.72 11.84 -9.99
C PRO A 107 -35.73 10.77 -8.90
N VAL A 108 -35.11 9.61 -9.15
CA VAL A 108 -35.00 8.51 -8.17
C VAL A 108 -34.15 8.95 -6.98
N PHE A 109 -32.97 9.53 -7.24
CA PHE A 109 -32.07 10.01 -6.18
C PHE A 109 -32.65 11.18 -5.38
N GLN A 110 -33.39 12.08 -6.03
CA GLN A 110 -34.14 13.14 -5.36
C GLN A 110 -35.22 12.58 -4.44
N GLN A 111 -35.95 11.54 -4.87
CA GLN A 111 -37.03 10.93 -4.07
C GLN A 111 -36.50 10.20 -2.83
N ILE A 112 -35.33 9.55 -2.93
CA ILE A 112 -34.70 8.85 -1.80
C ILE A 112 -33.79 9.74 -0.95
N GLN A 113 -33.65 11.01 -1.34
CA GLN A 113 -32.87 12.04 -0.62
C GLN A 113 -31.39 11.67 -0.42
N ILE A 114 -30.79 10.98 -1.40
CA ILE A 114 -29.36 10.68 -1.41
C ILE A 114 -28.69 11.55 -2.49
N PRO A 115 -27.75 12.44 -2.12
CA PRO A 115 -27.10 13.31 -3.10
C PRO A 115 -26.24 12.51 -4.08
N LEU A 116 -26.39 12.77 -5.38
CA LEU A 116 -25.69 12.04 -6.45
C LEU A 116 -24.17 12.18 -6.36
N GLU A 117 -23.68 13.32 -5.90
CA GLU A 117 -22.26 13.60 -5.69
C GLU A 117 -21.62 12.74 -4.58
N ARG A 118 -22.43 12.08 -3.74
CA ARG A 118 -21.94 11.16 -2.69
C ARG A 118 -21.96 9.70 -3.14
N VAL A 119 -22.50 9.42 -4.32
CA VAL A 119 -22.55 8.07 -4.89
C VAL A 119 -21.18 7.74 -5.47
N ILE A 120 -20.58 6.66 -4.97
CA ILE A 120 -19.23 6.20 -5.35
C ILE A 120 -19.27 5.00 -6.30
N ARG A 121 -20.39 4.28 -6.36
CA ARG A 121 -20.66 3.20 -7.30
C ARG A 121 -22.13 3.27 -7.67
N CYS A 122 -22.48 3.10 -8.95
CA CYS A 122 -23.86 3.06 -9.42
C CYS A 122 -23.94 2.23 -10.70
N ILE A 123 -24.70 1.13 -10.64
CA ILE A 123 -24.85 0.19 -11.74
C ILE A 123 -26.31 -0.26 -11.87
N LEU A 124 -26.75 -0.54 -13.10
CA LEU A 124 -27.86 -1.48 -13.31
C LEU A 124 -27.27 -2.87 -13.50
N ALA A 125 -27.85 -3.86 -12.82
CA ALA A 125 -27.46 -5.26 -12.94
C ALA A 125 -28.64 -6.10 -13.41
N ILE A 126 -28.46 -6.84 -14.51
CA ILE A 126 -29.44 -7.79 -15.05
C ILE A 126 -29.01 -9.23 -14.75
N MET A 127 -29.98 -10.04 -14.34
CA MET A 127 -29.77 -11.44 -14.03
C MET A 127 -30.78 -12.30 -14.79
N PRO A 128 -30.32 -13.25 -15.64
CA PRO A 128 -31.21 -14.07 -16.45
C PRO A 128 -31.98 -15.11 -15.63
N PRO A 129 -33.07 -15.69 -16.19
CA PRO A 129 -33.79 -16.81 -15.59
C PRO A 129 -32.86 -17.97 -15.21
N GLY A 130 -33.06 -18.56 -14.03
CA GLY A 130 -32.31 -19.70 -13.53
C GLY A 130 -30.86 -19.41 -13.10
N ALA A 131 -30.38 -18.17 -13.24
CA ALA A 131 -29.04 -17.81 -12.77
C ALA A 131 -28.94 -17.86 -11.24
N VAL A 132 -27.71 -18.03 -10.75
CA VAL A 132 -27.39 -18.04 -9.32
C VAL A 132 -26.15 -17.19 -9.07
N VAL A 133 -26.28 -16.24 -8.14
CA VAL A 133 -25.14 -15.62 -7.47
C VAL A 133 -24.86 -16.46 -6.22
N PRO A 134 -23.69 -17.12 -6.12
CA PRO A 134 -23.39 -18.00 -4.99
C PRO A 134 -23.27 -17.23 -3.67
N VAL A 135 -23.22 -17.98 -2.56
CA VAL A 135 -23.03 -17.38 -1.23
C VAL A 135 -21.69 -16.65 -1.18
N HIS A 136 -21.74 -15.36 -0.90
CA HIS A 136 -20.57 -14.51 -0.73
C HIS A 136 -20.89 -13.35 0.22
N HIS A 137 -19.89 -12.55 0.55
CA HIS A 137 -20.07 -11.19 1.05
C HIS A 137 -19.22 -10.28 0.17
N ASP A 138 -19.47 -8.98 0.18
CA ASP A 138 -18.58 -8.07 -0.55
C ASP A 138 -17.24 -7.99 0.18
N THR A 139 -16.16 -7.98 -0.59
CA THR A 139 -14.81 -7.85 -0.06
C THR A 139 -14.21 -6.52 -0.51
N GLY A 140 -13.56 -5.83 0.42
CA GLY A 140 -12.88 -4.58 0.10
C GLY A 140 -12.87 -3.57 1.23
N ALA A 141 -11.98 -2.58 1.15
CA ALA A 141 -11.91 -1.46 2.09
C ALA A 141 -13.12 -0.52 1.96
N TRP A 142 -13.72 -0.41 0.77
CA TRP A 142 -14.92 0.42 0.53
C TRP A 142 -16.17 -0.10 1.28
N VAL A 143 -16.23 -1.39 1.62
CA VAL A 143 -17.38 -2.03 2.30
C VAL A 143 -17.66 -1.37 3.64
N ALA A 144 -16.62 -1.12 4.43
CA ALA A 144 -16.73 -0.50 5.74
C ALA A 144 -16.92 1.03 5.70
N GLN A 145 -16.88 1.64 4.50
CA GLN A 145 -16.93 3.09 4.30
C GLN A 145 -18.21 3.54 3.59
N SER A 146 -19.10 2.61 3.20
CA SER A 146 -20.24 2.92 2.34
C SER A 146 -21.52 2.18 2.71
N HIS A 147 -22.62 2.72 2.21
CA HIS A 147 -23.96 2.15 2.32
C HIS A 147 -24.36 1.52 0.99
N ARG A 148 -24.51 0.20 0.96
CA ARG A 148 -24.90 -0.54 -0.24
C ARG A 148 -26.41 -0.59 -0.39
N MET A 149 -26.89 0.08 -1.42
CA MET A 149 -28.31 0.25 -1.71
C MET A 149 -28.74 -0.58 -2.91
N HIS A 150 -29.96 -1.09 -2.83
CA HIS A 150 -30.62 -1.87 -3.87
C HIS A 150 -32.03 -1.32 -4.09
N ILE A 151 -32.34 -0.95 -5.34
CA ILE A 151 -33.69 -0.63 -5.79
C ILE A 151 -34.07 -1.65 -6.88
N PRO A 152 -34.97 -2.60 -6.60
CA PRO A 152 -35.45 -3.55 -7.59
C PRO A 152 -36.28 -2.85 -8.67
N ILE A 153 -35.84 -2.95 -9.92
CA ILE A 153 -36.50 -2.33 -11.09
C ILE A 153 -37.47 -3.32 -11.75
N PHE A 154 -37.01 -4.57 -11.91
CA PHE A 154 -37.82 -5.71 -12.33
C PHE A 154 -37.47 -6.90 -11.44
N THR A 155 -38.47 -7.46 -10.76
CA THR A 155 -38.31 -8.58 -9.84
C THR A 155 -39.67 -9.25 -9.64
N ASP A 156 -39.65 -10.46 -9.11
CA ASP A 156 -40.84 -11.27 -8.82
C ASP A 156 -40.66 -11.97 -7.47
N PRO A 157 -41.74 -12.28 -6.72
CA PRO A 157 -41.62 -13.04 -5.49
C PRO A 157 -40.84 -14.35 -5.65
N SER A 158 -40.82 -15.00 -6.81
CA SER A 158 -40.01 -16.21 -7.05
C SER A 158 -38.49 -15.99 -6.95
N VAL A 159 -38.00 -14.76 -7.05
CA VAL A 159 -36.57 -14.44 -6.81
C VAL A 159 -36.22 -14.68 -5.35
N ALA A 160 -35.35 -15.65 -5.08
CA ALA A 160 -34.86 -15.93 -3.74
C ALA A 160 -33.62 -15.08 -3.45
N PHE A 161 -33.79 -13.98 -2.70
CA PHE A 161 -32.68 -13.22 -2.12
C PHE A 161 -32.51 -13.67 -0.68
N GLU A 162 -31.36 -14.26 -0.35
CA GLU A 162 -31.10 -14.79 0.99
C GLU A 162 -29.90 -14.09 1.61
N VAL A 163 -30.04 -13.66 2.87
CA VAL A 163 -29.03 -12.90 3.61
C VAL A 163 -28.95 -13.39 5.05
N GLY A 164 -27.74 -13.47 5.61
CA GLY A 164 -27.51 -13.83 7.00
C GLY A 164 -26.12 -13.44 7.45
N ALA A 165 -25.88 -13.42 8.76
CA ALA A 165 -24.55 -13.15 9.31
C ALA A 165 -23.52 -14.22 8.84
N ASN A 166 -23.98 -15.45 8.66
CA ASN A 166 -23.23 -16.61 8.16
C ASN A 166 -24.17 -17.50 7.33
N GLU A 167 -23.63 -18.57 6.73
CA GLU A 167 -24.41 -19.45 5.84
C GLU A 167 -25.59 -20.14 6.56
N GLN A 168 -25.44 -20.41 7.86
CA GLN A 168 -26.45 -21.11 8.66
C GLN A 168 -27.61 -20.19 9.07
N SER A 169 -27.39 -18.88 9.14
CA SER A 169 -28.40 -17.89 9.54
C SER A 169 -29.07 -17.19 8.35
N MET A 170 -28.78 -17.61 7.11
CA MET A 170 -29.38 -17.00 5.92
C MET A 170 -30.89 -17.20 5.89
N ALA A 171 -31.61 -16.07 5.79
CA ALA A 171 -33.05 -16.03 5.63
C ALA A 171 -33.41 -15.35 4.32
N ARG A 172 -34.59 -15.67 3.78
CA ARG A 172 -35.11 -15.06 2.56
C ARG A 172 -35.69 -13.67 2.83
N TYR A 173 -35.39 -12.74 1.94
CA TYR A 173 -35.91 -11.38 1.94
C TYR A 173 -36.58 -11.07 0.61
N ASP A 174 -37.80 -10.54 0.68
CA ASP A 174 -38.57 -10.17 -0.51
C ASP A 174 -38.23 -8.74 -0.92
N PHE A 175 -37.28 -8.60 -1.84
CA PHE A 175 -36.92 -7.31 -2.44
C PHE A 175 -38.02 -6.91 -3.44
N ARG A 176 -38.97 -6.07 -2.99
CA ARG A 176 -40.12 -5.65 -3.82
C ARG A 176 -39.75 -4.54 -4.79
N GLN A 177 -40.38 -4.56 -5.96
CA GLN A 177 -40.18 -3.55 -6.99
C GLN A 177 -40.43 -2.14 -6.45
N GLY A 178 -39.50 -1.22 -6.72
CA GLY A 178 -39.58 0.17 -6.29
C GLY A 178 -39.35 0.41 -4.79
N ASN A 179 -39.02 -0.60 -3.98
CA ASN A 179 -38.59 -0.38 -2.60
C ASN A 179 -37.06 -0.20 -2.56
N LEU A 180 -36.58 0.69 -1.68
CA LEU A 180 -35.16 0.89 -1.41
C LEU A 180 -34.74 0.04 -0.21
N TYR A 181 -33.76 -0.83 -0.43
CA TYR A 181 -33.16 -1.67 0.60
C TYR A 181 -31.70 -1.33 0.77
N GLU A 182 -31.26 -1.23 2.01
CA GLU A 182 -29.85 -1.26 2.35
C GLU A 182 -29.45 -2.70 2.71
N LEU A 183 -28.42 -3.21 2.04
CA LEU A 183 -27.80 -4.48 2.37
C LEU A 183 -26.60 -4.22 3.29
N ASN A 184 -26.51 -4.94 4.41
CA ASN A 184 -25.25 -5.05 5.10
C ASN A 184 -24.31 -5.93 4.27
N ASN A 185 -23.53 -5.30 3.42
CA ASN A 185 -22.67 -5.95 2.45
C ASN A 185 -21.50 -6.75 3.06
N ALA A 186 -21.25 -6.62 4.36
CA ALA A 186 -20.36 -7.49 5.13
C ALA A 186 -21.02 -8.82 5.57
N SER A 187 -22.34 -8.97 5.36
CA SER A 187 -23.09 -10.20 5.65
C SER A 187 -23.09 -11.17 4.46
N LYS A 188 -23.27 -12.46 4.74
CA LYS A 188 -23.39 -13.48 3.69
C LYS A 188 -24.70 -13.30 2.94
N HIS A 189 -24.63 -13.30 1.63
CA HIS A 189 -25.78 -13.17 0.75
C HIS A 189 -25.64 -14.02 -0.51
N ARG A 190 -26.79 -14.44 -1.05
CA ARG A 190 -26.91 -15.13 -2.34
C ARG A 190 -28.21 -14.73 -3.01
N VAL A 191 -28.26 -14.93 -4.32
CA VAL A 191 -29.49 -14.68 -5.08
C VAL A 191 -29.71 -15.78 -6.11
N HIS A 192 -30.94 -16.27 -6.21
CA HIS A 192 -31.38 -17.19 -7.25
C HIS A 192 -32.59 -16.61 -7.96
N ASN A 193 -32.49 -16.44 -9.28
CA ASN A 193 -33.61 -16.00 -10.09
C ASN A 193 -34.46 -17.19 -10.53
N HIS A 194 -35.43 -17.62 -9.72
CA HIS A 194 -36.39 -18.65 -10.12
C HIS A 194 -37.52 -18.12 -11.03
N TRP A 195 -37.51 -16.83 -11.33
CA TRP A 195 -38.46 -16.25 -12.27
C TRP A 195 -38.11 -16.66 -13.70
N ASP A 196 -39.12 -16.68 -14.57
CA ASP A 196 -38.97 -16.95 -16.01
C ASP A 196 -38.55 -15.71 -16.82
N GLN A 197 -38.38 -14.56 -16.15
CA GLN A 197 -37.88 -13.33 -16.76
C GLN A 197 -36.59 -12.83 -16.10
N HIS A 198 -35.98 -11.84 -16.75
CA HIS A 198 -34.80 -11.16 -16.25
C HIS A 198 -35.12 -10.30 -15.02
N ARG A 199 -34.33 -10.48 -13.96
CA ARG A 199 -34.34 -9.60 -12.79
C ARG A 199 -33.39 -8.43 -13.03
N VAL A 200 -33.83 -7.21 -12.74
CA VAL A 200 -33.01 -6.00 -12.87
C VAL A 200 -33.05 -5.18 -11.58
N HIS A 201 -31.88 -4.83 -11.05
CA HIS A 201 -31.74 -3.94 -9.90
C HIS A 201 -30.86 -2.74 -10.27
N LEU A 202 -31.23 -1.55 -9.79
CA LEU A 202 -30.29 -0.45 -9.62
C LEU A 202 -29.57 -0.69 -8.29
N ILE A 203 -28.24 -0.78 -8.35
CA ILE A 203 -27.38 -1.01 -7.19
C ILE A 203 -26.42 0.16 -7.11
N PHE A 204 -26.33 0.81 -5.95
CA PHE A 204 -25.40 1.90 -5.77
C PHE A 204 -24.85 1.91 -4.34
N ASP A 205 -23.68 2.53 -4.20
CA ASP A 205 -23.01 2.71 -2.93
C ASP A 205 -22.77 4.21 -2.74
N TYR A 206 -23.08 4.74 -1.55
CA TYR A 206 -22.77 6.12 -1.19
C TYR A 206 -22.02 6.19 0.14
N VAL A 207 -21.32 7.30 0.35
CA VAL A 207 -20.51 7.55 1.55
C VAL A 207 -21.05 8.74 2.35
N GLU A 208 -20.78 8.75 3.65
CA GLU A 208 -21.14 9.86 4.55
C GLU A 208 -20.45 11.18 4.14
N PRO A 209 -21.04 12.35 4.41
CA PRO A 209 -20.56 13.65 3.90
C PRO A 209 -19.11 14.03 4.24
N ASP A 210 -18.54 13.46 5.30
CA ASP A 210 -17.19 13.73 5.79
C ASP A 210 -16.09 13.00 5.00
N VAL A 211 -16.44 12.00 4.19
CA VAL A 211 -15.48 11.28 3.34
C VAL A 211 -15.05 12.18 2.16
N PRO A 212 -13.78 12.58 2.02
CA PRO A 212 -13.33 13.35 0.88
C PRO A 212 -13.39 12.49 -0.40
N LEU A 213 -13.91 13.06 -1.50
CA LEU A 213 -14.02 12.37 -2.79
C LEU A 213 -13.31 13.16 -3.87
N ALA A 214 -12.53 12.46 -4.69
CA ALA A 214 -11.92 12.98 -5.91
C ALA A 214 -12.69 12.43 -7.12
N HIS A 215 -13.43 13.28 -7.83
CA HIS A 215 -14.21 12.88 -9.00
C HIS A 215 -13.43 13.05 -10.30
N LEU A 216 -13.65 12.14 -11.25
CA LEU A 216 -13.12 12.23 -12.60
C LEU A 216 -14.20 11.83 -13.62
N GLU A 217 -14.49 12.75 -14.52
CA GLU A 217 -15.36 12.50 -15.68
C GLU A 217 -14.58 11.73 -16.74
N LEU A 218 -15.09 10.57 -17.13
CA LEU A 218 -14.52 9.77 -18.21
C LEU A 218 -15.09 10.21 -19.57
N SER A 219 -14.25 10.19 -20.59
CA SER A 219 -14.67 10.32 -21.98
C SER A 219 -14.69 8.96 -22.70
N PRO A 220 -15.50 8.77 -23.77
CA PRO A 220 -15.63 7.47 -24.45
C PRO A 220 -14.35 6.91 -25.06
N ASP A 221 -13.33 7.74 -25.30
CA ASP A 221 -12.00 7.33 -25.79
C ASP A 221 -11.07 6.79 -24.70
N MET A 222 -11.45 6.92 -23.42
CA MET A 222 -10.70 6.37 -22.30
C MET A 222 -10.98 4.87 -22.11
N VAL A 223 -10.00 4.17 -21.53
CA VAL A 223 -10.13 2.75 -21.17
C VAL A 223 -9.65 2.55 -19.74
N LEU A 224 -10.53 1.97 -18.92
CA LEU A 224 -10.29 1.71 -17.51
C LEU A 224 -9.96 0.23 -17.29
N HIS A 225 -8.88 -0.03 -16.57
CA HIS A 225 -8.42 -1.35 -16.21
C HIS A 225 -8.68 -1.59 -14.74
N GLN A 226 -9.50 -2.60 -14.45
CA GLN A 226 -9.78 -3.01 -13.09
C GLN A 226 -8.86 -4.16 -12.70
N THR A 227 -8.04 -3.93 -11.67
CA THR A 227 -7.35 -4.98 -10.92
C THR A 227 -8.29 -5.51 -9.81
N ARG A 228 -7.79 -6.41 -8.96
CA ARG A 228 -8.56 -6.85 -7.79
C ARG A 228 -8.89 -5.69 -6.84
N ARG A 229 -8.01 -4.68 -6.75
CA ARG A 229 -8.08 -3.62 -5.74
C ARG A 229 -8.20 -2.21 -6.31
N THR A 230 -7.74 -1.99 -7.53
CA THR A 230 -7.57 -0.64 -8.11
C THR A 230 -8.21 -0.51 -9.48
N LEU A 231 -8.37 0.74 -9.91
CA LEU A 231 -8.77 1.12 -11.25
C LEU A 231 -7.69 2.01 -11.85
N ASP A 232 -7.11 1.57 -12.96
CA ASP A 232 -6.02 2.26 -13.66
C ASP A 232 -6.49 2.72 -15.04
N LEU A 233 -6.19 3.97 -15.41
CA LEU A 233 -6.40 4.44 -16.78
C LEU A 233 -5.26 3.97 -17.68
N SER A 234 -5.58 3.62 -18.93
CA SER A 234 -4.56 3.24 -19.92
C SER A 234 -3.55 4.36 -20.19
N THR A 235 -3.98 5.62 -20.06
CA THR A 235 -3.15 6.82 -20.22
C THR A 235 -2.12 6.98 -19.10
N ASP A 236 -2.33 6.31 -17.97
CA ASP A 236 -1.47 6.42 -16.80
C ASP A 236 -0.38 5.33 -16.78
N TYR A 237 -0.31 4.48 -17.80
CA TYR A 237 0.69 3.41 -17.87
C TYR A 237 2.11 3.97 -17.80
N GLY A 238 2.92 3.39 -16.93
CA GLY A 238 4.28 3.86 -16.65
C GLY A 238 4.37 5.15 -15.83
N ALA A 239 3.25 5.73 -15.35
CA ALA A 239 3.27 6.94 -14.51
C ALA A 239 3.93 6.72 -13.14
N ARG A 240 4.03 5.47 -12.68
CA ARG A 240 4.71 5.08 -11.43
C ARG A 240 5.86 4.10 -11.71
N PRO A 241 6.99 4.57 -12.27
CA PRO A 241 8.13 3.71 -12.60
C PRO A 241 8.80 3.12 -11.36
N ALA A 242 9.37 1.93 -11.52
CA ALA A 242 10.16 1.29 -10.47
C ALA A 242 11.61 1.83 -10.46
N PRO A 243 12.27 1.89 -9.30
CA PRO A 243 11.66 1.86 -7.98
C PRO A 243 10.93 3.17 -7.68
N SER A 244 9.91 3.07 -6.86
CA SER A 244 9.14 4.18 -6.29
C SER A 244 9.69 4.61 -4.93
N PHE A 245 10.41 3.72 -4.23
CA PHE A 245 11.05 4.03 -2.94
C PHE A 245 12.34 3.23 -2.72
N MET A 246 13.18 3.71 -1.79
CA MET A 246 14.37 2.99 -1.31
C MET A 246 14.51 3.04 0.20
N VAL A 247 14.71 1.87 0.82
CA VAL A 247 15.14 1.76 2.23
C VAL A 247 16.68 1.66 2.24
N ILE A 248 17.34 2.78 2.55
CA ILE A 248 18.80 2.92 2.38
C ILE A 248 19.61 2.46 3.59
N GLY A 249 18.96 2.23 4.73
CA GLY A 249 19.65 1.98 5.98
C GLY A 249 18.74 1.98 7.20
N ALA A 250 19.27 1.76 8.39
CA ALA A 250 20.65 1.39 8.68
C ALA A 250 20.81 -0.13 8.85
N GLN A 251 21.97 -0.67 8.50
CA GLN A 251 22.27 -2.08 8.70
C GLN A 251 22.13 -2.46 10.18
N LYS A 252 21.43 -3.57 10.48
CA LYS A 252 21.08 -4.03 11.84
C LYS A 252 20.08 -3.17 12.62
N ALA A 253 19.38 -2.26 11.94
CA ALA A 253 18.30 -1.47 12.53
C ALA A 253 16.88 -1.96 12.17
N GLY A 254 16.73 -3.11 11.49
CA GLY A 254 15.41 -3.68 11.19
C GLY A 254 14.89 -3.40 9.77
N THR A 255 15.77 -3.03 8.83
CA THR A 255 15.43 -2.77 7.42
C THR A 255 14.71 -3.93 6.74
N THR A 256 15.03 -5.18 7.09
CA THR A 256 14.31 -6.36 6.59
C THR A 256 12.86 -6.36 7.03
N SER A 257 12.62 -6.20 8.33
CA SER A 257 11.26 -6.17 8.86
C SER A 257 10.46 -5.02 8.25
N LEU A 258 11.05 -3.82 8.16
CA LEU A 258 10.41 -2.67 7.52
C LEU A 258 10.02 -2.96 6.06
N TYR A 259 10.95 -3.51 5.27
CA TYR A 259 10.66 -3.85 3.87
C TYR A 259 9.57 -4.89 3.76
N ASP A 260 9.64 -5.95 4.58
CA ASP A 260 8.63 -7.01 4.60
C ASP A 260 7.26 -6.47 4.99
N TYR A 261 7.18 -5.56 5.97
CA TYR A 261 5.92 -4.88 6.35
C TYR A 261 5.37 -4.00 5.22
N ILE A 262 6.21 -3.28 4.49
CA ILE A 262 5.78 -2.50 3.31
C ILE A 262 5.19 -3.44 2.26
N THR A 263 5.85 -4.56 1.97
CA THR A 263 5.46 -5.50 0.92
C THR A 263 4.30 -6.43 1.29
N GLN A 264 3.76 -6.32 2.52
CA GLN A 264 2.46 -6.91 2.86
C GLN A 264 1.29 -6.13 2.24
N HIS A 265 1.49 -4.87 1.85
CA HIS A 265 0.47 -4.07 1.20
C HIS A 265 0.13 -4.63 -0.19
N ASP A 266 -1.16 -4.80 -0.51
CA ASP A 266 -1.66 -5.35 -1.79
C ASP A 266 -1.16 -4.61 -3.06
N LEU A 267 -0.70 -3.37 -2.89
CA LEU A 267 -0.18 -2.48 -3.94
C LEU A 267 1.35 -2.32 -3.94
N ALA A 268 2.07 -3.02 -3.05
CA ALA A 268 3.53 -2.97 -2.97
C ALA A 268 4.14 -4.29 -3.45
N VAL A 269 4.73 -4.29 -4.64
CA VAL A 269 5.38 -5.46 -5.22
C VAL A 269 6.85 -5.48 -4.79
N PRO A 270 7.35 -6.57 -4.17
CA PRO A 270 8.77 -6.66 -3.82
C PRO A 270 9.65 -6.72 -5.07
N ALA A 271 10.90 -6.26 -4.95
CA ALA A 271 11.93 -6.52 -5.95
C ALA A 271 12.18 -8.04 -6.03
N LYS A 272 12.54 -8.54 -7.21
CA LYS A 272 12.90 -9.94 -7.47
C LYS A 272 14.02 -10.43 -6.56
N ARG A 273 14.86 -9.50 -6.12
CA ARG A 273 15.94 -9.72 -5.18
C ARG A 273 15.88 -8.66 -4.10
N LYS A 274 15.79 -9.09 -2.85
CA LYS A 274 16.05 -8.24 -1.69
C LYS A 274 17.53 -7.86 -1.64
N GLU A 275 17.82 -6.62 -1.28
CA GLU A 275 19.16 -6.03 -1.29
C GLU A 275 19.78 -6.13 -2.69
N THR A 276 19.41 -5.23 -3.60
CA THR A 276 19.90 -5.27 -4.99
C THR A 276 21.39 -4.99 -5.05
N HIS A 277 21.90 -4.16 -4.12
CA HIS A 277 23.29 -3.71 -4.05
C HIS A 277 23.81 -3.10 -5.36
N TYR A 278 22.92 -2.56 -6.18
CA TYR A 278 23.31 -2.06 -7.48
C TYR A 278 24.12 -0.77 -7.37
N PHE A 279 23.70 0.16 -6.51
CA PHE A 279 24.33 1.47 -6.42
C PHE A 279 25.62 1.46 -5.58
N ASP A 280 25.93 0.38 -4.86
CA ASP A 280 27.16 0.22 -4.10
C ASP A 280 28.15 -0.74 -4.78
N TRP A 281 28.18 -2.02 -4.39
CA TRP A 281 29.25 -2.96 -4.77
C TRP A 281 28.96 -3.78 -6.03
N ARG A 282 27.71 -3.82 -6.50
CA ARG A 282 27.35 -4.43 -7.79
C ARG A 282 27.24 -3.41 -8.92
N TRP A 283 27.82 -2.23 -8.74
CA TRP A 283 27.87 -1.23 -9.78
C TRP A 283 28.56 -1.79 -11.02
N ASN A 284 27.86 -1.78 -12.15
CA ASN A 284 28.40 -2.33 -13.39
C ASN A 284 29.27 -1.29 -14.10
N ALA A 285 30.56 -1.28 -13.79
CA ALA A 285 31.52 -0.36 -14.41
C ALA A 285 31.80 -0.62 -15.91
N ALA A 286 31.27 -1.71 -16.49
CA ALA A 286 31.38 -1.97 -17.93
C ALA A 286 30.32 -1.23 -18.76
N LEU A 287 29.30 -0.64 -18.12
CA LEU A 287 28.33 0.24 -18.78
C LEU A 287 28.92 1.64 -18.99
N PRO A 288 28.39 2.43 -19.93
CA PRO A 288 28.80 3.82 -20.09
C PRO A 288 28.60 4.62 -18.79
N PRO A 289 29.47 5.59 -18.48
CA PRO A 289 29.41 6.32 -17.22
C PRO A 289 28.05 6.99 -16.96
N SER A 290 27.50 6.80 -15.76
CA SER A 290 26.37 7.60 -15.27
C SER A 290 26.71 9.09 -15.25
N GLY A 291 25.72 9.96 -15.45
CA GLY A 291 25.89 11.39 -15.72
C GLY A 291 25.89 11.73 -17.20
N THR A 292 25.80 10.72 -18.08
CA THR A 292 25.56 10.89 -19.52
C THR A 292 24.20 10.32 -19.88
N PRO A 293 23.47 10.87 -20.87
CA PRO A 293 22.17 10.31 -21.28
C PRO A 293 22.23 8.82 -21.65
N GLU A 294 23.31 8.38 -22.28
CA GLU A 294 23.53 6.98 -22.65
C GLU A 294 23.81 6.09 -21.43
N GLY A 295 24.69 6.54 -20.53
CA GLY A 295 25.02 5.80 -19.31
C GLY A 295 23.85 5.70 -18.35
N ASP A 296 23.10 6.78 -18.15
CA ASP A 296 21.93 6.82 -17.28
C ASP A 296 20.86 5.83 -17.78
N ALA A 297 20.60 5.83 -19.09
CA ALA A 297 19.67 4.88 -19.70
C ALA A 297 20.16 3.42 -19.60
N ALA A 298 21.44 3.15 -19.87
CA ALA A 298 22.01 1.81 -19.80
C ALA A 298 21.99 1.26 -18.36
N HIS A 299 22.38 2.07 -17.39
CA HIS A 299 22.34 1.70 -15.99
C HIS A 299 20.90 1.50 -15.50
N CYS A 300 19.95 2.33 -15.94
CA CYS A 300 18.54 2.21 -15.57
C CYS A 300 17.95 0.92 -16.14
N ALA A 301 18.20 0.62 -17.41
CA ALA A 301 17.74 -0.62 -18.05
C ALA A 301 18.30 -1.87 -17.35
N TYR A 302 19.57 -1.85 -16.95
CA TYR A 302 20.17 -2.94 -16.17
C TYR A 302 19.49 -3.09 -14.80
N TYR A 303 19.33 -1.97 -14.08
CA TYR A 303 18.77 -1.94 -12.74
C TYR A 303 17.30 -2.40 -12.71
N LEU A 304 16.51 -2.05 -13.72
CA LEU A 304 15.11 -2.47 -13.85
C LEU A 304 14.93 -4.00 -13.92
N ASN A 305 15.99 -4.77 -14.22
CA ASN A 305 15.93 -6.24 -14.19
C ASN A 305 15.73 -6.82 -12.78
N PHE A 306 15.94 -6.03 -11.72
CA PHE A 306 15.60 -6.42 -10.35
C PHE A 306 14.10 -6.34 -10.04
N TYR A 307 13.26 -5.91 -10.99
CA TYR A 307 11.83 -5.66 -10.80
C TYR A 307 10.96 -6.41 -11.81
N GLU A 308 9.67 -6.59 -11.47
CA GLU A 308 8.64 -7.13 -12.37
C GLU A 308 8.11 -6.05 -13.33
N LYS A 309 9.00 -5.51 -14.18
CA LYS A 309 8.70 -4.34 -15.03
C LYS A 309 7.46 -4.52 -15.91
N ASP A 310 7.21 -5.72 -16.44
CA ASP A 310 6.09 -5.96 -17.36
C ASP A 310 4.72 -5.86 -16.65
N VAL A 311 4.69 -6.16 -15.35
CA VAL A 311 3.52 -5.97 -14.49
C VAL A 311 3.43 -4.51 -14.07
N LEU A 312 4.51 -3.94 -13.55
CA LEU A 312 4.54 -2.59 -12.97
C LEU A 312 4.22 -1.50 -14.01
N LEU A 313 4.71 -1.63 -15.25
CA LEU A 313 4.45 -0.65 -16.32
C LEU A 313 2.95 -0.56 -16.69
N LYS A 314 2.19 -1.65 -16.52
CA LYS A 314 0.77 -1.72 -16.90
C LYS A 314 -0.18 -1.42 -15.74
N CYS A 315 0.34 -1.28 -14.53
CA CYS A 315 -0.44 -1.11 -13.31
C CYS A 315 0.11 0.07 -12.51
N PRO A 316 -0.20 1.33 -12.90
CA PRO A 316 0.32 2.52 -12.24
C PRO A 316 -0.08 2.66 -10.76
N SER A 317 -1.13 1.97 -10.32
CA SER A 317 -1.44 1.84 -8.90
C SER A 317 -0.37 1.08 -8.10
N LEU A 318 0.34 0.15 -8.72
CA LEU A 318 1.37 -0.64 -8.06
C LEU A 318 2.65 0.17 -7.90
N LEU A 319 3.29 0.02 -6.74
CA LEU A 319 4.62 0.52 -6.50
C LEU A 319 5.58 -0.63 -6.22
N SER A 320 6.87 -0.37 -6.42
CA SER A 320 7.92 -1.31 -6.05
C SER A 320 9.13 -0.56 -5.56
N GLY A 321 9.91 -1.16 -4.67
CA GLY A 321 11.11 -0.54 -4.12
C GLY A 321 12.09 -1.60 -3.67
N GLU A 322 13.20 -1.15 -3.11
CA GLU A 322 14.19 -2.05 -2.54
C GLU A 322 14.66 -1.60 -1.16
N ALA A 323 15.32 -2.51 -0.44
CA ALA A 323 15.98 -2.24 0.81
C ALA A 323 17.44 -2.69 0.72
N THR A 324 18.37 -1.76 0.59
CA THR A 324 19.83 -2.02 0.63
C THR A 324 20.46 -1.15 1.72
N PRO A 325 20.68 -1.70 2.93
CA PRO A 325 21.07 -0.92 4.10
C PRO A 325 22.47 -0.29 4.05
N SER A 326 23.31 -0.73 3.11
CA SER A 326 24.64 -0.19 2.88
C SER A 326 24.63 1.11 2.07
N TYR A 327 23.53 1.45 1.40
CA TYR A 327 23.43 2.72 0.66
C TYR A 327 23.62 3.93 1.56
N LEU A 328 23.18 3.88 2.82
CA LEU A 328 23.38 4.97 3.79
C LEU A 328 24.87 5.34 3.98
N LEU A 329 25.79 4.37 3.91
CA LEU A 329 27.24 4.62 3.96
C LEU A 329 27.84 5.06 2.63
N GLY A 330 27.07 4.98 1.56
CA GLY A 330 27.55 5.22 0.21
C GLY A 330 27.90 6.66 -0.11
N GLY A 331 27.53 7.59 0.77
CA GLY A 331 27.85 9.00 0.65
C GLY A 331 27.42 9.58 -0.69
N SER A 332 28.18 10.56 -1.18
CA SER A 332 27.85 11.22 -2.45
C SER A 332 27.97 10.28 -3.66
N LEU A 333 28.78 9.22 -3.60
CA LEU A 333 28.90 8.26 -4.70
C LEU A 333 27.57 7.56 -4.98
N VAL A 334 26.95 7.00 -3.94
CA VAL A 334 25.65 6.31 -4.08
C VAL A 334 24.54 7.30 -4.40
N ILE A 335 24.53 8.47 -3.74
CA ILE A 335 23.56 9.53 -4.01
C ILE A 335 23.59 9.96 -5.48
N ASN A 336 24.77 10.25 -6.02
CA ASN A 336 24.93 10.67 -7.42
C ASN A 336 24.47 9.58 -8.38
N ARG A 337 24.87 8.31 -8.16
CA ARG A 337 24.42 7.19 -8.99
C ARG A 337 22.90 7.07 -8.99
N LEU A 338 22.25 7.20 -7.84
CA LEU A 338 20.81 7.11 -7.69
C LEU A 338 20.10 8.26 -8.45
N GLN A 339 20.56 9.50 -8.24
CA GLN A 339 19.99 10.69 -8.90
C GLN A 339 20.12 10.64 -10.43
N HIS A 340 21.18 10.04 -10.95
CA HIS A 340 21.38 9.87 -12.39
C HIS A 340 20.56 8.72 -12.98
N VAL A 341 20.56 7.56 -12.32
CA VAL A 341 19.99 6.32 -12.89
C VAL A 341 18.49 6.24 -12.70
N VAL A 342 17.96 6.70 -11.56
CA VAL A 342 16.52 6.67 -11.24
C VAL A 342 16.05 8.00 -10.65
N PRO A 343 16.16 9.12 -11.40
CA PRO A 343 15.78 10.46 -10.93
C PRO A 343 14.31 10.58 -10.51
N HIS A 344 13.45 9.66 -10.93
CA HIS A 344 12.05 9.58 -10.50
C HIS A 344 11.86 9.04 -9.09
N CYS A 345 12.81 8.23 -8.58
CA CYS A 345 12.71 7.62 -7.26
C CYS A 345 13.10 8.64 -6.17
N ARG A 346 12.12 9.41 -5.70
CA ARG A 346 12.36 10.46 -4.70
C ARG A 346 12.20 10.00 -3.26
N LYS A 347 11.37 8.98 -2.98
CA LYS A 347 11.05 8.56 -1.62
C LYS A 347 12.16 7.69 -1.01
N ILE A 348 12.88 8.24 -0.03
CA ILE A 348 13.96 7.57 0.68
C ILE A 348 13.52 7.29 2.12
N LEU A 349 13.80 6.09 2.62
CA LEU A 349 13.51 5.67 3.98
C LEU A 349 14.78 5.22 4.69
N ALA A 350 14.93 5.62 5.95
CA ALA A 350 15.95 5.08 6.83
C ALA A 350 15.34 4.70 8.18
N ILE A 351 15.57 3.47 8.61
CA ILE A 351 15.24 3.01 9.96
C ILE A 351 16.51 2.96 10.81
N LEU A 352 16.49 3.62 11.95
CA LEU A 352 17.61 3.78 12.85
C LEU A 352 17.39 2.95 14.13
N ARG A 353 18.47 2.69 14.85
CA ARG A 353 18.49 1.98 16.14
C ARG A 353 19.54 2.64 17.01
N ASP A 354 19.39 2.55 18.33
CA ASP A 354 20.48 2.84 19.28
C ASP A 354 21.83 2.40 18.68
N PRO A 355 22.76 3.34 18.43
CA PRO A 355 23.99 3.06 17.70
C PRO A 355 24.92 2.10 18.44
N VAL A 356 24.86 2.04 19.79
CA VAL A 356 25.61 1.07 20.61
C VAL A 356 25.09 -0.34 20.34
N GLU A 357 23.79 -0.51 20.47
CA GLU A 357 23.10 -1.79 20.24
C GLU A 357 23.21 -2.25 18.79
N ARG A 358 23.17 -1.32 17.82
CA ARG A 358 23.38 -1.61 16.41
C ARG A 358 24.81 -2.07 16.14
N ALA A 359 25.82 -1.38 16.67
CA ALA A 359 27.23 -1.74 16.49
C ALA A 359 27.52 -3.15 17.04
N TYR A 360 27.05 -3.43 18.25
CA TYR A 360 27.23 -4.75 18.87
C TYR A 360 26.47 -5.84 18.11
N SER A 361 25.21 -5.58 17.71
CA SER A 361 24.45 -6.53 16.89
C SER A 361 25.12 -6.79 15.53
N HIS A 362 25.84 -5.82 14.97
CA HIS A 362 26.62 -6.02 13.75
C HIS A 362 27.82 -6.95 14.02
N TYR A 363 28.60 -6.67 15.07
CA TYR A 363 29.72 -7.53 15.47
C TYR A 363 29.29 -8.96 15.71
N CYS A 364 28.24 -9.21 16.51
CA CYS A 364 27.80 -10.56 16.79
C CYS A 364 27.30 -11.29 15.53
N MET A 365 26.72 -10.58 14.57
CA MET A 365 26.37 -11.16 13.27
C MET A 365 27.62 -11.56 12.47
N THR A 366 28.65 -10.72 12.46
CA THR A 366 29.90 -11.02 11.75
C THR A 366 30.71 -12.12 12.43
N ALA A 367 30.70 -12.17 13.77
CA ALA A 367 31.43 -13.15 14.56
C ALA A 367 30.78 -14.55 14.53
N ASP A 368 29.49 -14.62 14.22
CA ASP A 368 28.76 -15.88 14.14
C ASP A 368 29.27 -16.78 13.01
N THR A 369 29.83 -17.92 13.41
CA THR A 369 30.40 -18.96 12.54
C THR A 369 29.37 -19.96 12.04
N ALA A 370 28.11 -19.88 12.49
CA ALA A 370 27.03 -20.76 12.03
C ALA A 370 26.31 -20.18 10.78
N GLY A 371 26.28 -20.96 9.70
CA GLY A 371 25.56 -20.62 8.47
C GLY A 371 26.08 -21.34 7.24
N THR A 372 25.45 -21.11 6.09
CA THR A 372 25.95 -21.59 4.79
C THR A 372 27.22 -20.85 4.38
N ALA A 373 28.02 -21.44 3.47
CA ALA A 373 29.24 -20.81 2.98
C ALA A 373 29.00 -19.42 2.36
N GLU A 374 27.85 -19.21 1.70
CA GLU A 374 27.43 -17.91 1.18
C GLU A 374 27.13 -16.92 2.31
N GLN A 375 26.38 -17.35 3.34
CA GLN A 375 26.07 -16.50 4.49
C GLN A 375 27.34 -16.06 5.23
N LEU A 376 28.30 -16.97 5.43
CA LEU A 376 29.57 -16.65 6.09
C LEU A 376 30.42 -15.68 5.26
N ARG A 377 30.45 -15.86 3.92
CA ARG A 377 31.09 -14.90 3.00
C ARG A 377 30.45 -13.51 3.12
N ASN A 378 29.12 -13.43 3.05
CA ASN A 378 28.39 -12.16 3.05
C ASN A 378 28.51 -11.41 4.39
N ARG A 379 28.59 -12.15 5.50
CA ARG A 379 28.85 -11.58 6.83
C ARG A 379 30.26 -11.03 6.98
N GLY A 380 31.23 -11.49 6.18
CA GLY A 380 32.60 -11.00 6.17
C GLY A 380 33.39 -11.31 7.45
N HIS A 381 33.24 -12.51 8.01
CA HIS A 381 33.94 -12.95 9.23
C HIS A 381 35.46 -12.68 9.22
N GLN A 382 36.08 -12.80 8.04
CA GLN A 382 37.50 -12.51 7.81
C GLN A 382 37.94 -11.09 8.25
N HIS A 383 37.02 -10.12 8.30
CA HIS A 383 37.31 -8.73 8.69
C HIS A 383 37.52 -8.53 10.18
N LEU A 384 37.04 -9.47 10.99
CA LEU A 384 37.34 -9.46 12.42
C LEU A 384 38.81 -9.71 12.67
N ALA A 385 39.46 -10.55 11.84
CA ALA A 385 40.85 -10.97 12.00
C ALA A 385 41.15 -11.47 13.43
N GLY A 386 40.19 -12.15 14.05
CA GLY A 386 40.28 -12.65 15.43
C GLY A 386 40.15 -11.59 16.54
N ARG A 387 39.91 -10.32 16.20
CA ARG A 387 39.76 -9.23 17.17
C ARG A 387 38.43 -9.32 17.91
N SER A 388 38.44 -8.98 19.20
CA SER A 388 37.23 -8.81 20.01
C SER A 388 36.47 -7.53 19.61
N PHE A 389 35.23 -7.39 20.07
CA PHE A 389 34.44 -6.17 19.83
C PHE A 389 35.13 -4.94 20.43
N GLU A 390 35.70 -5.06 21.63
CA GLU A 390 36.42 -4.00 22.33
C GLU A 390 37.63 -3.52 21.54
N GLN A 391 38.43 -4.45 21.02
CA GLN A 391 39.60 -4.12 20.20
C GLN A 391 39.22 -3.40 18.91
N ILE A 392 38.08 -3.77 18.31
CA ILE A 392 37.53 -3.11 17.12
C ILE A 392 37.04 -1.71 17.47
N VAL A 393 36.30 -1.57 18.58
CA VAL A 393 35.80 -0.27 19.06
C VAL A 393 36.96 0.68 19.33
N ASP A 394 37.98 0.25 20.07
CA ASP A 394 39.13 1.09 20.39
C ASP A 394 39.88 1.53 19.13
N ALA A 395 40.10 0.62 18.17
CA ALA A 395 40.74 0.94 16.91
C ALA A 395 39.92 1.92 16.06
N GLU A 396 38.61 1.71 15.91
CA GLU A 396 37.77 2.61 15.12
C GLU A 396 37.60 3.99 15.77
N LEU A 397 37.50 4.07 17.10
CA LEU A 397 37.43 5.34 17.81
C LEU A 397 38.73 6.15 17.66
N GLN A 398 39.88 5.50 17.81
CA GLN A 398 41.18 6.13 17.58
C GLN A 398 41.27 6.65 16.14
N GLU A 399 40.92 5.81 15.17
CA GLU A 399 40.98 6.14 13.76
C GLU A 399 40.03 7.30 13.38
N LEU A 400 38.79 7.32 13.91
CA LEU A 400 37.85 8.43 13.72
C LEU A 400 38.37 9.73 14.34
N SER A 401 39.04 9.64 15.50
CA SER A 401 39.68 10.80 16.14
C SER A 401 40.86 11.33 15.31
N GLU A 402 41.70 10.45 14.74
CA GLU A 402 42.83 10.84 13.88
C GLU A 402 42.37 11.50 12.58
N LEU A 403 41.21 11.09 12.06
CA LEU A 403 40.54 11.75 10.93
C LEU A 403 39.82 13.06 11.30
N GLY A 404 39.79 13.42 12.59
CA GLY A 404 39.13 14.64 13.08
C GLY A 404 37.61 14.58 13.01
N VAL A 405 36.99 13.38 13.01
CA VAL A 405 35.53 13.25 12.96
C VAL A 405 34.92 13.78 14.26
N HIS A 406 34.02 14.76 14.12
CA HIS A 406 33.31 15.36 15.25
C HIS A 406 31.84 15.65 14.90
N PRO A 407 30.95 15.86 15.90
CA PRO A 407 29.51 16.03 15.67
C PRO A 407 29.12 17.24 14.81
N ASP A 408 29.94 18.30 14.82
CA ASP A 408 29.75 19.52 14.01
C ASP A 408 30.31 19.46 12.59
N MET A 409 30.86 18.32 12.16
CA MET A 409 31.39 18.15 10.81
C MET A 409 30.26 18.24 9.78
N ASP A 410 30.48 18.95 8.69
CA ASP A 410 29.54 18.97 7.58
C ASP A 410 29.63 17.68 6.74
N PHE A 411 28.64 17.47 5.88
CA PHE A 411 28.58 16.26 5.07
C PHE A 411 29.75 16.15 4.08
N ASP A 412 30.20 17.25 3.48
CA ASP A 412 31.21 17.19 2.41
C ASP A 412 32.58 16.81 2.99
N ALA A 413 32.95 17.40 4.13
CA ALA A 413 34.15 17.03 4.87
C ALA A 413 34.10 15.56 5.31
N PHE A 414 32.96 15.11 5.87
CA PHE A 414 32.78 13.73 6.31
C PHE A 414 32.79 12.74 5.15
N ASP A 415 32.16 13.09 4.03
CA ASP A 415 32.13 12.27 2.82
C ASP A 415 33.53 12.12 2.22
N GLU A 416 34.31 13.19 2.15
CA GLU A 416 35.66 13.18 1.61
C GLU A 416 36.63 12.39 2.50
N CYS A 417 36.67 12.67 3.80
CA CYS A 417 37.66 12.06 4.70
C CYS A 417 37.28 10.67 5.20
N VAL A 418 35.98 10.34 5.24
CA VAL A 418 35.48 9.04 5.72
C VAL A 418 34.83 8.24 4.61
N LEU A 419 33.69 8.67 4.06
CA LEU A 419 32.85 7.79 3.25
C LEU A 419 33.53 7.37 1.93
N ARG A 420 34.04 8.32 1.15
CA ARG A 420 34.74 8.06 -0.12
C ARG A 420 36.07 7.34 0.08
N ALA A 421 36.81 7.70 1.12
CA ALA A 421 38.12 7.13 1.40
C ALA A 421 38.03 5.70 1.97
N ARG A 422 36.94 5.35 2.67
CA ARG A 422 36.82 4.09 3.44
C ARG A 422 35.81 3.11 2.90
N ALA A 423 34.88 3.53 2.05
CA ALA A 423 33.90 2.60 1.48
C ALA A 423 34.52 1.73 0.39
N ALA A 424 35.34 0.77 0.79
CA ALA A 424 35.58 -0.41 -0.03
C ALA A 424 34.26 -1.21 -0.05
N PHE A 425 33.38 -0.85 -0.98
CA PHE A 425 32.11 -1.52 -1.25
C PHE A 425 32.37 -2.96 -1.73
N THR A 426 32.76 -3.84 -0.82
CA THR A 426 33.13 -5.23 -1.13
C THR A 426 32.19 -6.20 -0.40
N HIS A 427 31.86 -5.92 0.87
CA HIS A 427 30.76 -6.53 1.62
C HIS A 427 30.51 -5.75 2.93
N GLY A 428 29.30 -5.83 3.49
CA GLY A 428 28.81 -5.01 4.62
C GLY A 428 29.40 -5.29 6.01
N ALA A 429 30.65 -5.77 6.12
CA ALA A 429 31.27 -6.25 7.36
C ALA A 429 32.32 -5.31 7.99
N HIS A 430 32.55 -4.16 7.35
CA HIS A 430 33.50 -3.15 7.81
C HIS A 430 32.77 -2.00 8.53
N SER A 431 33.48 -1.37 9.46
CA SER A 431 33.09 -0.14 10.17
C SER A 431 31.87 -0.31 11.08
N TYR A 432 32.12 -0.79 12.29
CA TYR A 432 31.09 -1.08 13.29
C TYR A 432 30.62 0.17 14.01
N VAL A 433 31.50 1.09 14.36
CA VAL A 433 31.20 2.33 15.09
C VAL A 433 30.74 3.42 14.13
N LEU A 434 31.45 3.62 13.02
CA LEU A 434 31.14 4.63 12.00
C LEU A 434 29.66 4.62 11.55
N ARG A 435 29.09 3.43 11.34
CA ARG A 435 27.69 3.26 10.90
C ARG A 435 26.67 3.89 11.85
N GLY A 436 27.02 4.09 13.12
CA GLY A 436 26.18 4.75 14.12
C GLY A 436 26.20 6.28 14.05
N LEU A 437 27.08 6.88 13.25
CA LEU A 437 27.15 8.34 13.05
C LEU A 437 26.05 8.79 12.07
N TYR A 438 24.78 8.56 12.42
CA TYR A 438 23.65 8.71 11.50
C TYR A 438 23.47 10.15 11.02
N VAL A 439 23.60 11.13 11.92
CA VAL A 439 23.37 12.55 11.60
C VAL A 439 24.31 13.05 10.49
N LEU A 440 25.58 12.61 10.50
CA LEU A 440 26.55 12.96 9.47
C LEU A 440 26.22 12.27 8.13
N GLN A 441 25.86 10.99 8.15
CA GLN A 441 25.48 10.24 6.94
C GLN A 441 24.20 10.79 6.30
N LEU A 442 23.17 11.08 7.10
CA LEU A 442 21.85 11.51 6.64
C LEU A 442 21.85 12.93 6.06
N ALA A 443 22.79 13.79 6.45
CA ALA A 443 22.89 15.16 5.96
C ALA A 443 22.98 15.23 4.42
N GLY A 444 23.75 14.34 3.79
CA GLY A 444 23.85 14.28 2.33
C GLY A 444 22.55 13.85 1.67
N TRP A 445 21.85 12.87 2.25
CA TRP A 445 20.56 12.38 1.74
C TRP A 445 19.48 13.44 1.84
N LEU A 446 19.37 14.12 2.98
CA LEU A 446 18.43 15.22 3.19
C LEU A 446 18.71 16.38 2.22
N ARG A 447 19.99 16.72 2.00
CA ARG A 447 20.38 17.74 1.02
C ARG A 447 20.03 17.36 -0.42
N ALA A 448 20.18 16.08 -0.78
CA ALA A 448 20.00 15.61 -2.14
C ALA A 448 18.53 15.36 -2.54
N PHE A 449 17.68 14.95 -1.59
CA PHE A 449 16.29 14.58 -1.87
C PHE A 449 15.26 15.56 -1.27
N GLY A 450 15.64 16.38 -0.29
CA GLY A 450 14.71 17.21 0.48
C GLY A 450 14.13 16.45 1.68
N ALA A 451 13.83 17.16 2.76
CA ALA A 451 13.35 16.56 4.00
C ALA A 451 11.97 15.88 3.83
N GLU A 452 11.13 16.41 2.96
CA GLU A 452 9.81 15.88 2.60
C GLU A 452 9.88 14.54 1.86
N ASN A 453 11.04 14.20 1.30
CA ASN A 453 11.30 12.98 0.55
C ASN A 453 12.18 11.98 1.31
N VAL A 454 12.53 12.26 2.57
CA VAL A 454 13.32 11.37 3.42
C VAL A 454 12.56 11.07 4.71
N LEU A 455 12.03 9.85 4.83
CA LEU A 455 11.38 9.39 6.05
C LEU A 455 12.39 8.71 6.98
N LEU A 456 12.57 9.30 8.17
CA LEU A 456 13.43 8.77 9.21
C LEU A 456 12.59 8.10 10.30
N LEU A 457 12.88 6.83 10.55
CA LEU A 457 12.17 5.98 11.52
C LEU A 457 13.16 5.48 12.56
N THR A 458 12.67 5.07 13.72
CA THR A 458 13.46 4.31 14.70
C THR A 458 12.83 2.97 15.02
N LEU A 459 13.68 1.98 15.28
CA LEU A 459 13.23 0.65 15.67
C LEU A 459 12.43 0.66 16.98
N ASP A 460 12.70 1.64 17.86
CA ASP A 460 11.98 1.80 19.13
C ASP A 460 10.50 2.09 18.94
N GLU A 461 10.14 2.79 17.86
CA GLU A 461 8.73 3.08 17.55
C GLU A 461 7.93 1.82 17.23
N MET A 462 8.59 0.72 16.84
CA MET A 462 7.94 -0.52 16.43
C MET A 462 8.05 -1.65 17.48
N LYS A 463 8.42 -1.32 18.72
CA LYS A 463 8.57 -2.31 19.82
C LYS A 463 7.24 -2.92 20.26
N THR A 464 6.13 -2.18 20.16
CA THR A 464 4.79 -2.65 20.50
C THR A 464 3.96 -2.83 19.22
N SER A 465 2.90 -3.63 19.29
CA SER A 465 1.99 -3.81 18.13
C SER A 465 1.33 -2.50 17.71
N GLU A 466 0.90 -1.68 18.67
CA GLU A 466 0.33 -0.34 18.42
C GLU A 466 1.36 0.60 17.79
N GLY A 467 2.59 0.62 18.33
CA GLY A 467 3.69 1.41 17.78
C GLY A 467 4.03 1.00 16.34
N LEU A 468 4.10 -0.31 16.07
CA LEU A 468 4.32 -0.84 14.73
C LEU A 468 3.25 -0.35 13.74
N HIS A 469 1.97 -0.49 14.08
CA HIS A 469 0.89 -0.04 13.19
C HIS A 469 0.89 1.48 13.00
N THR A 470 1.20 2.25 14.06
CA THR A 470 1.32 3.71 13.98
C THR A 470 2.47 4.12 13.06
N THR A 471 3.63 3.48 13.19
CA THR A 471 4.79 3.74 12.32
C THR A 471 4.50 3.33 10.88
N MET A 472 3.88 2.16 10.66
CA MET A 472 3.55 1.70 9.31
C MET A 472 2.47 2.57 8.65
N ALA A 473 1.54 3.15 9.41
CA ALA A 473 0.62 4.15 8.87
C ALA A 473 1.36 5.36 8.29
N LYS A 474 2.36 5.89 9.02
CA LYS A 474 3.23 6.97 8.51
C LYS A 474 4.00 6.56 7.26
N VAL A 475 4.47 5.31 7.20
CA VAL A 475 5.17 4.75 6.03
C VAL A 475 4.24 4.68 4.82
N PHE A 476 3.02 4.17 4.99
CA PHE A 476 2.06 4.08 3.89
C PHE A 476 1.64 5.47 3.40
N GLU A 477 1.39 6.41 4.31
CA GLU A 477 1.13 7.81 3.95
C GLU A 477 2.29 8.43 3.15
N PHE A 478 3.53 8.28 3.63
CA PHE A 478 4.73 8.79 2.95
C PHE A 478 4.92 8.20 1.54
N LEU A 479 4.58 6.91 1.38
CA LEU A 479 4.62 6.17 0.12
C LEU A 479 3.38 6.36 -0.76
N GLU A 480 2.40 7.16 -0.32
CA GLU A 480 1.14 7.39 -1.04
C GLU A 480 0.39 6.08 -1.31
N LEU A 481 0.40 5.21 -0.30
CA LEU A 481 -0.36 3.97 -0.25
C LEU A 481 -1.60 4.13 0.65
N PRO A 482 -2.72 3.49 0.29
CA PRO A 482 -3.88 3.39 1.17
C PRO A 482 -3.53 2.82 2.55
N PRO A 483 -4.36 3.10 3.58
CA PRO A 483 -4.19 2.47 4.89
C PRO A 483 -4.25 0.95 4.79
N HIS A 484 -3.32 0.28 5.45
CA HIS A 484 -3.24 -1.17 5.49
C HIS A 484 -2.82 -1.67 6.87
N ARG A 485 -3.39 -2.80 7.27
CA ARG A 485 -3.06 -3.44 8.54
C ARG A 485 -2.08 -4.57 8.29
N ILE A 486 -0.89 -4.46 8.87
CA ILE A 486 0.12 -5.51 8.88
C ILE A 486 -0.44 -6.78 9.54
N GLU A 487 -0.42 -7.89 8.82
CA GLU A 487 -0.88 -9.18 9.32
C GLU A 487 0.24 -9.91 10.07
N ASP A 488 1.40 -10.03 9.42
CA ASP A 488 2.60 -10.61 10.01
C ASP A 488 3.46 -9.51 10.66
N VAL A 489 3.26 -9.32 11.96
CA VAL A 489 4.02 -8.38 12.79
C VAL A 489 5.36 -8.94 13.30
N SER A 490 5.77 -10.13 12.84
CA SER A 490 6.99 -10.77 13.34
C SER A 490 8.26 -10.06 12.88
N ALA A 491 9.09 -9.66 13.84
CA ALA A 491 10.40 -9.11 13.55
C ALA A 491 11.31 -10.16 12.92
N LYS A 492 11.92 -9.81 11.79
CA LYS A 492 12.82 -10.70 11.04
C LYS A 492 14.27 -10.55 11.48
N ASN A 493 15.04 -11.63 11.32
CA ASN A 493 16.48 -11.67 11.63
C ASN A 493 16.81 -11.28 13.09
N THR A 494 15.91 -11.58 14.03
CA THR A 494 16.16 -11.43 15.47
C THR A 494 17.13 -12.50 15.94
N ARG A 495 18.03 -12.10 16.85
CA ARG A 495 19.03 -12.99 17.45
C ARG A 495 19.23 -12.58 18.91
N LYS A 496 19.50 -13.56 19.75
CA LYS A 496 19.96 -13.34 21.12
C LYS A 496 21.49 -13.37 21.11
N TYR A 497 22.08 -12.42 21.82
CA TYR A 497 23.52 -12.31 21.99
C TYR A 497 23.82 -12.18 23.48
N ASP A 498 25.05 -12.51 23.87
CA ASP A 498 25.52 -12.22 25.22
C ASP A 498 25.46 -10.71 25.49
N PRO A 499 25.28 -10.26 26.73
CA PRO A 499 25.29 -8.83 27.02
C PRO A 499 26.64 -8.19 26.69
N LEU A 500 26.60 -7.01 26.06
CA LEU A 500 27.78 -6.16 25.89
C LEU A 500 28.38 -5.79 27.26
N ALA A 501 29.71 -5.86 27.37
CA ALA A 501 30.42 -5.47 28.58
C ALA A 501 30.06 -4.03 29.02
N PRO A 502 29.73 -3.78 30.30
CA PRO A 502 29.28 -2.47 30.77
C PRO A 502 30.23 -1.31 30.43
N ALA A 503 31.54 -1.51 30.62
CA ALA A 503 32.55 -0.49 30.31
C ALA A 503 32.57 -0.10 28.81
N THR A 504 32.41 -1.08 27.91
CA THR A 504 32.36 -0.84 26.46
C THR A 504 31.08 -0.14 26.06
N ARG A 505 29.95 -0.49 26.69
CA ARG A 505 28.67 0.20 26.52
C ARG A 505 28.77 1.67 26.92
N GLU A 506 29.28 1.95 28.12
CA GLU A 506 29.46 3.32 28.62
C GLU A 506 30.38 4.15 27.73
N LYS A 507 31.49 3.56 27.27
CA LYS A 507 32.42 4.20 26.32
C LYS A 507 31.73 4.58 25.01
N LEU A 508 30.98 3.66 24.40
CA LEU A 508 30.27 3.93 23.15
C LEU A 508 29.11 4.92 23.34
N ALA A 509 28.36 4.82 24.44
CA ALA A 509 27.29 5.75 24.76
C ALA A 509 27.83 7.19 24.91
N ALA A 510 28.93 7.37 25.65
CA ALA A 510 29.59 8.67 25.79
C ALA A 510 30.08 9.21 24.44
N PHE A 511 30.62 8.36 23.57
CA PHE A 511 31.03 8.74 22.23
C PHE A 511 29.86 9.18 21.33
N TYR A 512 28.74 8.45 21.34
CA TYR A 512 27.59 8.75 20.49
C TYR A 512 26.70 9.87 21.04
N ALA A 513 26.71 10.16 22.34
CA ALA A 513 25.84 11.14 22.98
C ALA A 513 25.72 12.48 22.21
N PRO A 514 26.80 13.18 21.80
CA PRO A 514 26.66 14.44 21.07
C PRO A 514 26.10 14.26 19.64
N TYR A 515 26.32 13.11 19.00
CA TYR A 515 25.72 12.78 17.70
C TYR A 515 24.23 12.46 17.84
N ASN A 516 23.85 11.71 18.89
CA ASN A 516 22.46 11.37 19.21
C ASN A 516 21.65 12.62 19.56
N GLN A 517 22.24 13.59 20.27
CA GLN A 517 21.59 14.86 20.58
C GLN A 517 21.20 15.61 19.29
N LYS A 518 22.12 15.69 18.32
CA LYS A 518 21.86 16.33 17.02
C LYS A 518 20.85 15.56 16.18
N LEU A 519 20.93 14.23 16.20
CA LEU A 519 19.94 13.39 15.54
C LEU A 519 18.55 13.58 16.16
N GLY A 520 18.46 13.72 17.48
CA GLY A 520 17.21 14.02 18.17
C GLY A 520 16.62 15.35 17.72
N ALA A 521 17.45 16.40 17.63
CA ALA A 521 17.04 17.69 17.07
C ALA A 521 16.53 17.56 15.62
N LEU A 522 17.22 16.77 14.78
CA LEU A 522 16.79 16.49 13.40
C LEU A 522 15.44 15.75 13.33
N LEU A 523 15.19 14.82 14.25
CA LEU A 523 13.94 14.07 14.35
C LEU A 523 12.82 14.82 15.08
N GLY A 524 13.11 16.00 15.64
CA GLY A 524 12.17 16.77 16.46
C GLY A 524 11.79 16.10 17.78
N ARG A 525 12.66 15.22 18.33
CA ARG A 525 12.42 14.51 19.59
C ARG A 525 13.71 14.07 20.28
N GLU A 526 13.69 13.93 21.59
CA GLU A 526 14.81 13.32 22.31
C GLU A 526 14.90 11.81 22.04
N LEU A 527 16.13 11.31 21.91
CA LEU A 527 16.44 9.90 21.77
C LEU A 527 17.03 9.41 23.08
N ASN A 528 16.40 8.41 23.70
CA ASN A 528 16.91 7.77 24.92
C ASN A 528 17.99 6.73 24.59
N TRP A 529 19.01 7.12 23.81
CA TRP A 529 20.09 6.28 23.28
C TRP A 529 21.46 6.66 23.83
#